data_AF-A0A7V7TUN3-F1
#
_entry.id   AF-A0A7V7TUN3-F1
#
_cell.length_a   1.000
_cell.length_b   1.000
_cell.length_c   1.000
_cell.angle_alpha   90.00
_cell.angle_beta   90.00
_cell.angle_gamma   90.00
#
_symmetry.space_group_name_H-M   'P 1'
#
loop_
_entity.id
_entity.type
_entity.pdbx_description
1 polymer ?
#
loop_
_entity_poly.entity_id
_entity_poly.type
_entity_poly.pdbx_seq_one_letter_code
_entity_poly.pdbx_strand_id
1 'polypeptide(L)' 'MATTDNDPQIRELSRFLWEKAGRPSGSEHVYWAMASRELDGRGEIADRPQRIVAR' A
#
# COMPACT_ATOMS: atom_id res chain seq x y z
N MET A 1 11.45 -16.49 -3.55
CA MET A 1 10.81 -15.61 -2.56
C MET A 1 10.99 -14.19 -3.06
N ALA A 2 10.07 -13.70 -3.90
CA ALA A 2 10.09 -12.31 -4.33
C ALA A 2 9.44 -11.50 -3.21
N THR A 3 10.24 -11.12 -2.21
CA THR A 3 9.87 -10.07 -1.28
C THR A 3 9.80 -8.81 -2.13
N THR A 4 8.64 -8.50 -2.67
CA THR A 4 8.43 -7.29 -3.46
C THR A 4 8.86 -6.13 -2.56
N ASP A 5 9.98 -5.51 -2.93
CA ASP A 5 10.62 -4.37 -2.28
C ASP A 5 9.72 -3.14 -2.48
N ASN A 6 8.49 -3.22 -1.97
CA ASN A 6 7.54 -2.12 -1.91
C ASN A 6 7.90 -1.16 -0.78
N ASP A 7 8.90 -1.49 0.04
CA ASP A 7 9.45 -0.66 1.11
C ASP A 7 9.72 0.80 0.68
N PRO A 8 10.40 1.08 -0.45
CA PRO A 8 10.56 2.45 -0.96
C PRO A 8 9.22 3.16 -1.27
N GLN A 9 8.24 2.44 -1.84
CA GLN A 9 6.94 3.02 -2.19
C GLN A 9 6.08 3.26 -0.93
N ILE A 10 6.08 2.32 0.02
CA ILE A 10 5.40 2.43 1.31
C ILE A 10 5.98 3.61 2.08
N ARG A 11 7.30 3.77 2.06
CA ARG A 11 7.99 4.90 2.72
C ARG A 11 7.62 6.24 2.10
N GLU A 12 7.60 6.35 0.78
CA GLU A 12 7.23 7.59 0.10
C GLU A 12 5.76 7.95 0.35
N LEU A 13 4.85 6.97 0.22
CA LEU A 13 3.42 7.18 0.39
C LEU A 13 3.05 7.48 1.84
N SER A 14 3.64 6.78 2.81
CA SER A 14 3.40 7.04 4.24
C SER A 14 3.86 8.43 4.64
N ARG A 15 5.02 8.87 4.15
CA ARG A 15 5.52 10.23 4.34
C ARG A 15 4.58 11.25 3.70
N PHE A 16 4.16 11.05 2.46
CA PHE A 16 3.22 11.95 1.79
C PHE A 16 1.90 12.10 2.55
N LEU A 17 1.32 10.99 3.01
CA LEU A 17 0.08 10.99 3.79
C LEU A 17 0.27 11.69 5.14
N TRP A 18 1.40 11.47 5.80
CA TRP A 18 1.73 12.10 7.07
C TRP A 18 1.94 13.62 6.94
N GLU A 19 2.63 14.06 5.88
CA GLU A 19 2.82 15.48 5.58
C GLU A 19 1.49 16.16 5.22
N LYS A 20 0.64 15.49 4.42
CA LYS A 20 -0.70 15.96 4.07
C LYS A 20 -1.62 16.12 5.29
N ALA A 21 -1.47 15.25 6.30
CA ALA A 21 -2.22 15.32 7.55
C ALA A 21 -1.69 16.37 8.55
N GLY A 22 -0.63 17.10 8.20
CA GLY A 22 -0.05 18.13 9.08
C GLY A 22 0.97 17.61 10.07
N ARG A 23 1.60 16.45 9.78
CA ARG A 23 2.67 15.84 10.59
C ARG A 23 2.30 15.57 12.06
N PRO A 24 1.17 14.91 12.35
CA PRO A 24 0.82 14.54 13.72
C PRO A 24 1.88 13.61 14.31
N SER A 25 2.44 13.99 15.46
CA SER A 25 3.45 13.20 16.18
C SER A 25 2.84 11.92 16.77
N GLY A 26 3.56 10.81 16.70
CA GLY A 26 3.11 9.52 17.28
C GLY A 26 2.08 8.76 16.44
N SER A 27 1.68 9.27 15.27
CA SER A 27 0.76 8.59 14.35
C SER A 27 1.45 8.00 13.11
N GLU A 28 2.78 8.04 13.03
CA GLU A 28 3.58 7.61 11.87
C GLU A 28 3.28 6.17 11.45
N HIS A 29 3.14 5.25 12.42
CA HIS A 29 2.80 3.85 12.18
C HIS A 29 1.44 3.66 11.50
N VAL A 30 0.48 4.56 11.77
CA VAL A 30 -0.85 4.53 11.17
C VAL A 30 -0.76 4.87 9.68
N TYR A 31 0.05 5.86 9.31
CA TYR A 31 0.30 6.23 7.92
C TYR A 31 1.11 5.18 7.16
N TRP A 32 2.03 4.49 7.84
CA TRP A 32 2.72 3.31 7.30
C TRP A 32 1.76 2.17 6.97
N ALA A 33 0.86 1.83 7.90
CA ALA A 33 -0.14 0.79 7.68
C ALA A 33 -1.13 1.16 6.57
N MET A 34 -1.53 2.43 6.49
CA MET A 34 -2.36 2.95 5.39
C MET A 34 -1.63 2.83 4.04
N ALA A 35 -0.39 3.31 3.95
CA ALA A 35 0.41 3.23 2.72
C ALA A 35 0.64 1.78 2.26
N SER A 36 0.93 0.88 3.20
CA SER A 36 1.09 -0.55 2.92
C SER A 36 -0.19 -1.15 2.34
N ARG A 37 -1.36 -0.88 2.96
CA ARG A 37 -2.66 -1.34 2.45
C ARG A 37 -3.02 -0.78 1.08
N GLU A 38 -2.71 0.48 0.82
CA GLU A 38 -2.96 1.10 -0.48
C GLU A 38 -2.12 0.47 -1.59
N LEU A 39 -0.86 0.12 -1.31
CA LEU A 39 0.03 -0.52 -2.29
C LEU A 39 -0.27 -2.01 -2.47
N ASP A 40 -0.62 -2.70 -1.38
CA ASP A 40 -1.05 -4.10 -1.39
C ASP A 40 -2.38 -4.27 -2.13
N GLY A 41 -3.39 -3.43 -1.82
CA GLY A 41 -4.69 -3.42 -2.49
C GLY A 41 -4.63 -3.03 -3.97
N ARG A 42 -3.61 -2.26 -4.39
CA ARG A 42 -3.36 -1.97 -5.82
C ARG A 42 -2.80 -3.18 -6.58
N GLY A 43 -2.18 -4.13 -5.89
CA GLY A 43 -1.73 -5.41 -6.43
C GLY A 43 -2.86 -6.43 -6.59
N GLU A 44 -3.83 -6.47 -5.67
CA GLU A 44 -4.92 -7.46 -5.69
C GLU A 44 -5.91 -7.29 -6.86
N ILE A 45 -6.12 -6.07 -7.38
CA ILE A 45 -7.01 -5.89 -8.55
C ILE A 45 -6.31 -6.35 -9.85
N ALA A 46 -4.98 -6.42 -9.86
CA ALA A 46 -4.19 -6.89 -11.00
C ALA A 46 -3.94 -8.41 -10.99
N ASP A 47 -4.08 -9.07 -9.84
CA ASP A 47 -3.90 -10.52 -9.67
C ASP A 47 -5.22 -11.27 -9.40
N ARG A 48 -6.33 -10.84 -10.01
CA ARG A 48 -7.49 -11.72 -10.13
C ARG A 48 -7.42 -12.38 -11.50
N PRO A 49 -6.95 -13.64 -11.64
CA PRO A 49 -7.17 -14.38 -12.86
C PRO A 49 -8.69 -14.41 -13.04
N GLN A 50 -9.15 -13.70 -14.08
CA GLN A 50 -10.51 -13.75 -14.57
C GLN A 50 -10.85 -15.24 -14.72
N ARG A 51 -11.57 -15.80 -13.73
CA ARG A 51 -12.05 -17.16 -13.79
C ARG A 51 -13.18 -17.13 -14.82
N ILE A 52 -12.79 -17.23 -16.08
CA ILE A 52 -13.70 -17.46 -17.19
C ILE A 52 -14.26 -18.86 -16.93
N VAL A 53 -15.41 -18.90 -16.26
CA VAL A 53 -16.19 -20.12 -16.12
C VAL A 53 -16.75 -20.41 -17.51
N ALA A 54 -16.12 -21.31 -18.24
CA ALA A 54 -16.66 -21.85 -19.48
C ALA A 54 -17.96 -22.61 -19.15
N ARG A 55 -19.05 -22.30 -19.86
CA ARG A 55 -20.26 -23.12 -19.94
C ARG A 55 -20.40 -23.68 -21.34
#